data_AF-A0A848UM34-F1
#
_entry.id   AF-A0A848UM34-F1
#
_cell.length_a   1.000
_cell.length_b   1.000
_cell.length_c   1.000
_cell.angle_alpha   90.00
_cell.angle_beta   90.00
_cell.angle_gamma   90.00
#
_symmetry.space_group_name_H-M   'P 1'
#
loop_
_entity.id
_entity.type
_entity.pdbx_description
1 polymer ?
#
loop_
_entity_poly.entity_id
_entity_poly.type
_entity_poly.pdbx_seq_one_letter_code
_entity_poly.pdbx_strand_id
1 'polypeptide(L)' 'GFAVAGDVPDDLKEAITQAFIDIAATEDGAALLDELYEIDGLVPVPEGSYDIIRDLETELADLLG' A
#
# COMPACT_ATOMS: atom_id res chain seq x y z
N GLY A 1 -1.38 -1.56 -1.64
CA GLY A 1 -0.90 -0.27 -1.12
C GLY A 1 0.59 -0.35 -0.84
N PHE A 2 1.33 0.74 -1.04
CA PHE A 2 2.77 0.81 -0.78
C PHE A 2 3.09 1.61 0.47
N ALA A 3 4.10 1.18 1.22
CA ALA A 3 4.67 1.94 2.32
C ALA A 3 5.81 2.83 1.81
N VAL A 4 5.73 4.13 2.08
CA VAL A 4 6.76 5.12 1.79
C VAL A 4 7.39 5.58 3.10
N ALA A 5 8.67 5.94 3.09
CA ALA A 5 9.36 6.44 4.28
C ALA A 5 8.65 7.69 4.83
N GLY A 6 8.54 7.80 6.16
CA GLY A 6 7.75 8.82 6.83
C GLY A 6 8.28 10.25 6.67
N ASP A 7 9.54 10.40 6.27
CA ASP A 7 10.22 11.68 6.04
C ASP A 7 10.02 12.25 4.63
N VAL A 8 9.31 11.51 3.76
CA VAL A 8 9.05 11.91 2.38
C VAL A 8 7.90 12.94 2.34
N PRO A 9 8.03 14.04 1.57
CA PRO A 9 6.92 14.98 1.37
C PRO A 9 5.68 14.30 0.80
N ASP A 10 4.49 14.73 1.22
CA ASP A 10 3.24 14.07 0.82
C ASP A 10 3.02 14.10 -0.70
N ASP A 11 3.37 15.19 -1.37
CA ASP A 11 3.34 15.29 -2.84
C ASP A 11 4.19 14.22 -3.52
N LEU A 12 5.33 13.84 -2.92
CA LEU A 12 6.20 12.79 -3.46
C LEU A 12 5.63 11.40 -3.16
N LYS A 13 4.96 11.21 -2.02
CA LYS A 13 4.23 9.97 -1.71
C LYS A 13 3.08 9.74 -2.69
N GLU A 14 2.35 10.79 -3.03
CA GLU A 14 1.29 10.74 -4.04
C GLU A 14 1.86 10.45 -5.42
N ALA A 15 2.92 11.15 -5.83
CA ALA A 15 3.57 10.93 -7.12
C ALA A 15 4.12 9.50 -7.28
N ILE A 16 4.74 8.95 -6.22
CA ILE A 16 5.21 7.56 -6.20
C ILE A 16 4.03 6.60 -6.33
N THR A 17 2.96 6.83 -5.57
CA THR A 17 1.75 5.99 -5.62
C THR A 17 1.15 5.96 -7.01
N GLN A 18 1.01 7.13 -7.65
CA GLN A 18 0.47 7.24 -8.99
C GLN A 18 1.38 6.56 -10.02
N ALA A 19 2.71 6.75 -9.93
CA ALA A 19 3.65 6.09 -10.83
C ALA A 19 3.56 4.56 -10.76
N PHE A 20 3.38 3.99 -9.57
CA PHE A 20 3.20 2.55 -9.41
C PHE A 20 1.87 2.04 -9.97
N ILE A 21 0.78 2.80 -9.84
CA ILE A 21 -0.51 2.49 -10.47
C ILE A 21 -0.37 2.53 -12.00
N ASP A 22 0.30 3.54 -12.53
CA ASP A 22 0.51 3.71 -13.97
C ASP A 22 1.38 2.59 -14.55
N ILE A 23 2.43 2.16 -13.83
CA ILE A 23 3.26 1.00 -14.22
C ILE A 23 2.42 -0.27 -14.24
N ALA A 24 1.61 -0.53 -13.21
CA ALA A 24 0.73 -1.69 -13.15
C ALA A 24 -0.33 -1.72 -14.25
N ALA A 25 -0.70 -0.56 -14.80
CA ALA A 25 -1.65 -0.46 -15.90
C ALA A 25 -1.05 -0.80 -17.29
N THR A 26 0.27 -0.96 -17.39
CA THR A 26 0.96 -1.38 -18.62
C THR A 26 1.17 -2.89 -18.65
N GLU A 27 1.13 -3.52 -19.84
CA GLU A 27 1.39 -4.97 -19.98
C GLU A 27 2.79 -5.36 -19.48
N ASP A 28 3.81 -4.57 -19.82
CA ASP A 28 5.19 -4.80 -19.37
C ASP A 28 5.35 -4.61 -17.86
N GLY A 29 4.68 -3.60 -17.29
CA GLY A 29 4.73 -3.34 -15.85
C GLY A 29 3.94 -4.34 -15.02
N ALA A 30 2.81 -4.84 -15.54
CA ALA A 30 2.05 -5.93 -14.92
C ALA A 30 2.88 -7.22 -14.88
N ALA A 31 3.55 -7.57 -15.99
CA ALA A 31 4.43 -8.74 -16.03
C ALA A 31 5.62 -8.63 -15.06
N LEU A 32 6.22 -7.44 -14.94
CA LEU A 32 7.31 -7.18 -13.98
C LEU A 32 6.84 -7.28 -12.52
N LEU A 33 5.64 -6.77 -12.22
CA LEU A 33 5.06 -6.80 -10.88
C LEU A 33 4.61 -8.21 -10.47
N ASP A 34 4.10 -8.99 -11.42
CA ASP A 34 3.82 -10.41 -11.26
C ASP A 34 5.11 -11.21 -11.00
N GLU A 35 6.18 -10.95 -11.76
CA GLU A 35 7.48 -11.61 -11.56
C GLU A 35 8.12 -11.29 -10.21
N LEU A 36 7.98 -10.05 -9.72
CA LEU A 36 8.63 -9.62 -8.48
C LEU A 36 7.99 -10.21 -7.22
N TYR A 37 6.65 -10.29 -7.16
CA TYR A 37 5.91 -10.67 -5.94
C TYR A 37 4.50 -11.22 -6.21
N GLU A 38 4.19 -11.71 -7.42
CA GLU A 38 2.83 -12.13 -7.82
C GLU A 38 1.80 -11.00 -7.61
N ILE A 39 2.19 -9.75 -7.89
CA ILE A 39 1.33 -8.58 -7.70
C ILE A 39 0.37 -8.49 -8.89
N ASP A 40 -0.83 -9.06 -8.72
CA ASP A 40 -1.91 -9.12 -9.72
C ASP A 40 -2.62 -7.75 -9.93
N GLY A 41 -2.29 -6.74 -9.11
CA GLY A 41 -2.81 -5.39 -9.26
C GLY A 41 -2.55 -4.49 -8.06
N LEU A 42 -2.33 -3.21 -8.34
CA LEU A 42 -2.15 -2.19 -7.32
C LEU A 42 -3.36 -1.28 -7.28
N VAL A 43 -4.14 -1.40 -6.21
CA VAL A 43 -5.25 -0.49 -5.91
C VAL A 43 -4.81 0.59 -4.91
N PRO A 44 -5.24 1.85 -5.10
CA PRO A 44 -5.10 2.88 -4.08
C PRO A 44 -5.82 2.40 -2.81
N VAL A 45 -5.17 2.58 -1.66
CA VAL A 45 -5.72 2.11 -0.38
C VAL A 45 -6.97 2.95 -0.06
N PRO A 46 -8.16 2.35 0.04
CA PRO A 46 -9.35 3.06 0.50
C PRO A 46 -9.14 3.61 1.91
N GLU A 47 -9.72 4.79 2.22
CA GLU A 47 -9.71 5.31 3.59
C GLU A 47 -10.24 4.24 4.57
N GLY A 48 -9.55 4.11 5.71
CA GLY A 48 -9.89 3.17 6.77
C GLY A 48 -9.55 1.69 6.51
N SER A 49 -8.88 1.35 5.41
CA SER A 49 -8.47 -0.04 5.13
C SER A 49 -7.56 -0.67 6.20
N TYR A 50 -6.92 0.17 7.01
CA TYR A 50 -6.05 -0.26 8.12
C TYR A 50 -6.70 -0.07 9.50
N ASP A 51 -7.93 0.45 9.58
CA ASP A 51 -8.60 0.69 10.86
C ASP A 51 -8.89 -0.62 11.57
N ILE A 52 -9.24 -1.69 10.83
CA ILE A 52 -9.41 -3.04 11.40
C ILE A 52 -8.13 -3.52 12.10
N ILE A 53 -6.94 -3.21 11.55
CA ILE A 53 -5.67 -3.63 12.17
C ILE A 53 -5.39 -2.78 13.42
N ARG A 54 -5.69 -1.47 13.39
CA ARG A 54 -5.56 -0.59 14.56
C ARG A 54 -6.51 -0.98 15.69
N ASP A 55 -7.73 -1.36 15.34
CA ASP A 55 -8.74 -1.82 16.30
C ASP A 55 -8.32 -3.15 16.93
N LEU A 56 -7.80 -4.09 16.12
CA LEU A 56 -7.25 -5.37 16.62
C LEU A 56 -6.01 -5.17 17.51
N GLU A 57 -5.13 -4.23 17.19
CA GLU A 57 -3.97 -3.89 18.02
C GLU A 57 -4.41 -3.32 19.38
N THR A 58 -5.45 -2.51 19.39
CA THR A 58 -6.06 -1.95 20.61
C THR A 58 -6.71 -3.05 21.46
N GLU A 59 -7.53 -3.92 20.86
CA GLU A 59 -8.14 -5.06 21.57
C GLU A 59 -7.08 -6.01 22.14
N LEU A 60 -6.01 -6.27 21.40
CA LEU A 60 -4.92 -7.13 21.86
C LEU A 60 -4.16 -6.50 23.03
N ALA A 61 -3.92 -5.17 22.99
CA ALA A 61 -3.28 -4.45 24.09
C ALA A 61 -4.13 -4.48 25.36
N ASP A 62 -5.45 -4.29 25.25
CA ASP A 62 -6.38 -4.38 26.38
C ASP A 62 -6.49 -5.79 26.96
N LEU A 63 -6.32 -6.84 26.14
CA LEU A 63 -6.35 -8.23 26.60
C LEU A 63 -5.07 -8.66 27.35
N LEU A 64 -3.95 -7.99 27.07
CA LEU A 64 -2.62 -8.30 27.63
C LEU A 64 -2.23 -7.41 28.83
N GLY A 65 -3.01 -6.36 29.14
CA GLY A 65 -2.84 -5.47 30.29
C GLY A 65 -3.52 -5.96 31.56
#